data_AF-A0A7C1GSK8-F1
#
_entry.id   AF-A0A7C1GSK8-F1
#
_cell.length_a   1.000
_cell.length_b   1.000
_cell.length_c   1.000
_cell.angle_alpha   90.00
_cell.angle_beta   90.00
_cell.angle_gamma   90.00
#
_symmetry.space_group_name_H-M   'P 1'
#
loop_
_entity.id
_entity.type
_entity.pdbx_description
1 polymer ?
#
loop_
_entity_poly.entity_id
_entity_poly.type
_entity_poly.pdbx_seq_one_letter_code
_entity_poly.pdbx_strand_id
1 'polypeptide(L)'
;MSEMQLSPKMLEDVQAAISAHDPAASDDVITVQYLAALQGMMLAQMSMPQAQREDIASQLADFTRHVLSEMSRPPAPPPQQEAFGIWKPGKS
;
A
#
# COMPACT_ATOMS: atom_id res chain seq x y z
N MET A 1 -9.25 -9.74 10.64
CA MET A 1 -8.61 -9.45 9.34
C MET A 1 -7.13 -9.35 9.63
N SER A 2 -6.32 -10.27 9.10
CA SER A 2 -4.85 -10.20 9.31
C SER A 2 -4.34 -8.90 8.71
N GLU A 3 -3.58 -8.11 9.47
CA GLU A 3 -2.89 -6.94 8.94
C GLU A 3 -1.94 -7.41 7.84
N MET A 4 -2.09 -6.85 6.63
CA MET A 4 -1.19 -7.13 5.53
C MET A 4 0.21 -6.63 5.89
N GLN A 5 1.17 -7.54 5.98
CA GLN A 5 2.56 -7.19 6.23
C GLN A 5 3.26 -6.91 4.89
N LEU A 6 3.25 -5.64 4.47
CA LEU A 6 4.04 -5.19 3.33
C LEU A 6 5.48 -4.96 3.81
N SER A 7 6.45 -5.60 3.15
CA SER A 7 7.87 -5.36 3.40
C SER A 7 8.57 -4.93 2.11
N PRO A 8 9.59 -4.06 2.17
CA PRO A 8 10.39 -3.69 1.01
C PRO A 8 10.97 -4.91 0.28
N LYS A 9 11.46 -5.89 1.05
CA LYS A 9 11.98 -7.17 0.55
C LYS A 9 10.97 -7.92 -0.33
N MET A 10 9.71 -7.96 0.10
CA MET A 10 8.65 -8.63 -0.67
C MET A 10 8.39 -7.92 -2.00
N LEU A 11 8.42 -6.59 -2.03
CA LEU A 11 8.26 -5.82 -3.27
C LEU A 11 9.41 -6.08 -4.23
N GLU A 12 10.66 -6.07 -3.74
CA GLU A 12 11.86 -6.39 -4.52
C GLU A 12 11.79 -7.80 -5.13
N ASP A 13 11.42 -8.80 -4.33
CA ASP A 13 11.34 -10.20 -4.79
C ASP A 13 10.28 -10.37 -5.89
N VAL A 14 9.17 -9.66 -5.77
CA VAL A 14 8.10 -9.67 -6.78
C VAL A 14 8.54 -8.96 -8.07
N GLN A 15 9.18 -7.80 -7.97
CA GLN A 15 9.72 -7.08 -9.14
C GLN A 15 10.77 -7.91 -9.88
N ALA A 16 11.65 -8.60 -9.14
CA ALA A 16 12.66 -9.49 -9.71
C ALA A 16 12.01 -10.69 -10.43
N ALA A 17 10.97 -11.29 -9.84
CA ALA A 17 10.24 -12.39 -10.47
C ALA A 17 9.58 -11.97 -11.79
N ILE A 18 8.95 -10.79 -11.83
CA ILE A 18 8.33 -10.27 -13.06
C ILE A 18 9.40 -9.94 -14.10
N SER A 19 10.50 -9.31 -13.69
CA SER A 19 11.61 -8.93 -14.57
C SER A 19 12.32 -10.13 -15.20
N ALA A 20 12.28 -11.30 -14.55
CA ALA A 20 12.80 -12.55 -15.11
C ALA A 20 11.98 -13.04 -16.33
N HIS A 21 10.70 -12.65 -16.43
CA HIS A 21 9.84 -12.96 -17.57
C HIS A 21 9.83 -11.85 -18.63
N ASP A 22 9.88 -10.58 -18.20
CA ASP A 22 9.92 -9.42 -19.08
C ASP A 22 10.91 -8.37 -18.55
N PRO A 23 12.07 -8.17 -19.21
CA PRO A 23 13.04 -7.17 -18.80
C PRO A 23 12.51 -5.73 -18.75
N ALA A 24 11.44 -5.42 -19.49
CA ALA A 24 10.81 -4.09 -19.43
C ALA A 24 10.17 -3.82 -18.06
N ALA A 25 9.88 -4.85 -17.26
CA ALA A 25 9.35 -4.71 -15.91
C ALA A 25 10.37 -4.15 -14.89
N SER A 26 11.60 -3.83 -15.29
CA SER A 26 12.48 -2.98 -14.47
C SER A 26 11.91 -1.59 -14.23
N ASP A 27 10.94 -1.15 -15.03
CA ASP A 27 10.14 0.05 -14.79
C ASP A 27 9.01 -0.24 -13.78
N ASP A 28 8.93 0.58 -12.73
CA ASP A 28 7.95 0.42 -11.66
C ASP A 28 6.50 0.51 -12.15
N VAL A 29 6.21 1.37 -13.14
CA VAL A 29 4.87 1.51 -13.73
C VAL A 29 4.50 0.25 -14.51
N ILE A 30 5.46 -0.37 -15.19
CA ILE A 30 5.24 -1.67 -15.86
C ILE A 30 5.03 -2.78 -14.84
N THR A 31 5.81 -2.80 -13.75
CA THR A 31 5.63 -3.78 -12.65
C THR A 31 4.21 -3.72 -12.07
N VAL A 32 3.70 -2.53 -11.73
CA VAL A 32 2.34 -2.42 -11.16
C VAL A 32 1.24 -2.81 -12.15
N GLN A 33 1.45 -2.60 -13.46
CA GLN A 33 0.53 -3.08 -14.50
C GLN A 33 0.49 -4.61 -14.54
N TYR A 34 1.65 -5.28 -14.44
CA TYR A 34 1.71 -6.74 -14.32
C TYR A 34 0.97 -7.25 -13.09
N LEU A 35 1.12 -6.60 -11.94
CA LEU A 35 0.39 -6.98 -10.73
C LEU A 35 -1.14 -6.88 -10.91
N ALA A 36 -1.64 -5.80 -11.52
CA ALA A 36 -3.05 -5.66 -11.83
C ALA A 36 -3.55 -6.75 -12.81
N ALA A 37 -2.75 -7.06 -13.85
CA ALA A 37 -3.08 -8.12 -14.79
C ALA A 37 -3.11 -9.50 -14.12
N LEU A 38 -2.12 -9.81 -13.27
CA LEU A 38 -2.06 -11.06 -12.52
C LEU A 38 -3.26 -11.22 -11.57
N GLN A 39 -3.70 -10.15 -10.89
CA GLN A 39 -4.93 -10.16 -10.10
C GLN A 39 -6.14 -10.55 -10.96
N GLY A 40 -6.28 -9.93 -12.14
CA GLY A 40 -7.35 -10.27 -13.10
C GLY A 40 -7.29 -11.73 -13.56
N MET A 41 -6.09 -12.25 -13.89
CA MET A 41 -5.88 -13.65 -14.26
C MET A 41 -6.23 -14.62 -13.12
N MET A 42 -5.88 -14.28 -11.88
CA MET A 42 -6.23 -15.08 -10.70
C MET A 42 -7.74 -15.11 -10.49
N LEU A 43 -8.41 -13.95 -10.56
CA LEU A 43 -9.86 -13.87 -10.44
C LEU A 43 -10.55 -14.69 -11.52
N ALA A 44 -10.11 -14.60 -12.77
CA ALA A 44 -10.67 -15.36 -13.89
C ALA A 44 -10.63 -16.88 -13.68
N GLN A 45 -9.67 -17.39 -12.90
CA GLN A 45 -9.55 -18.81 -12.56
C GLN A 45 -10.43 -19.25 -11.39
N MET A 46 -10.98 -18.31 -10.61
CA MET A 46 -11.82 -18.65 -9.46
C MET A 46 -13.18 -19.21 -9.91
N SER A 47 -13.60 -20.30 -9.27
CA SER A 47 -14.92 -20.92 -9.49
C SER A 47 -16.02 -20.14 -8.77
N MET A 48 -16.38 -18.99 -9.33
CA MET A 48 -17.46 -18.14 -8.83
C MET A 48 -18.14 -17.37 -9.99
N PRO A 49 -19.36 -16.84 -9.80
CA PRO A 49 -20.05 -16.08 -10.83
C PRO A 49 -19.25 -14.86 -11.30
N GLN A 50 -19.40 -14.49 -12.57
CA GLN A 50 -18.69 -13.34 -13.16
C GLN A 50 -18.91 -12.04 -12.37
N ALA A 51 -20.16 -11.73 -12.01
CA ALA A 51 -20.48 -10.54 -11.23
C ALA A 51 -19.71 -10.47 -9.91
N GLN A 52 -19.56 -11.61 -9.23
CA GLN A 52 -18.80 -11.66 -7.97
C GLN A 52 -17.30 -11.38 -8.19
N ARG A 53 -16.73 -11.83 -9.32
CA ARG A 53 -15.33 -11.53 -9.67
C ARG A 53 -15.12 -10.05 -9.97
N GLU A 54 -16.08 -9.43 -10.67
CA GLU A 54 -16.06 -7.99 -10.98
C GLU A 54 -16.20 -7.14 -9.71
N ASP A 55 -17.06 -7.56 -8.77
CA ASP A 55 -17.19 -6.92 -7.46
C ASP A 55 -15.88 -7.00 -6.67
N ILE A 56 -15.21 -8.15 -6.65
CA ILE A 56 -13.91 -8.31 -5.98
C ILE A 56 -12.84 -7.44 -6.67
N ALA A 57 -12.79 -7.41 -8.01
CA ALA A 57 -11.85 -6.57 -8.74
C ALA A 57 -12.02 -5.09 -8.38
N SER A 58 -13.27 -4.63 -8.25
CA SER A 58 -13.59 -3.27 -7.84
C SER A 58 -13.12 -2.97 -6.41
N GLN A 59 -13.37 -3.90 -5.47
CA GLN A 59 -12.90 -3.79 -4.09
C GLN A 59 -11.37 -3.76 -3.99
N LEU A 60 -10.66 -4.51 -4.83
CA LEU A 60 -9.19 -4.49 -4.90
C LEU A 60 -8.65 -3.14 -5.43
N ALA A 61 -9.35 -2.54 -6.40
CA ALA A 61 -8.99 -1.20 -6.90
C ALA A 61 -9.19 -0.13 -5.81
N ASP A 62 -10.29 -0.21 -5.05
CA ASP A 62 -10.52 0.67 -3.90
C ASP A 62 -9.49 0.47 -2.80
N PHE A 63 -9.17 -0.79 -2.49
CA PHE A 63 -8.14 -1.13 -1.52
C PHE A 63 -6.77 -0.55 -1.93
N THR A 64 -6.40 -0.67 -3.20
CA THR A 64 -5.14 -0.10 -3.73
C THR A 64 -5.09 1.42 -3.54
N ARG A 65 -6.19 2.13 -3.84
CA ARG A 65 -6.30 3.58 -3.59
C ARG A 65 -6.16 3.92 -2.10
N HIS A 66 -6.76 3.12 -1.23
CA HIS A 66 -6.66 3.32 0.22
C HIS A 66 -5.23 3.16 0.73
N VAL A 67 -4.52 2.09 0.32
CA VAL A 67 -3.11 1.87 0.69
C VAL A 67 -2.23 3.03 0.21
N LEU A 68 -2.41 3.49 -1.03
CA LEU A 68 -1.67 4.64 -1.57
C LEU A 68 -1.90 5.92 -0.73
N SER A 69 -3.15 6.18 -0.36
CA SER A 69 -3.51 7.33 0.49
C SER A 69 -2.85 7.25 1.87
N GLU A 70 -2.85 6.07 2.49
CA GLU A 70 -2.25 5.86 3.81
C GLU A 70 -0.73 6.02 3.76
N MET A 71 -0.07 5.50 2.73
CA MET A 71 1.39 5.66 2.54
C MET A 71 1.80 7.09 2.20
N SER A 72 0.92 7.86 1.56
CA SER A 72 1.17 9.26 1.19
C SER A 72 0.87 10.25 2.33
N ARG A 73 0.31 9.77 3.44
CA ARG A 73 -0.10 10.63 4.55
C ARG A 73 1.14 11.16 5.29
N PRO A 74 1.32 12.48 5.42
CA PRO A 74 2.43 13.03 6.21
C PRO A 74 2.29 12.61 7.67
N PRO A 75 3.40 12.40 8.39
CA PRO A 75 3.36 12.08 9.81
C PRO A 75 2.59 13.18 10.55
N ALA A 76 1.71 12.77 11.48
CA ALA A 76 0.96 13.73 12.28
C ALA A 76 1.95 14.65 13.02
N PRO A 77 1.73 15.98 13.04
CA PRO A 77 2.58 16.87 13.79
C PRO A 77 2.59 16.42 15.27
N PRO A 78 3.74 16.43 15.94
CA PRO A 78 3.81 16.03 17.34
C PRO A 78 2.82 16.87 18.15
N PRO A 79 2.12 16.27 19.14
CA PRO A 79 1.22 17.02 19.99
C PRO A 79 1.99 18.19 20.60
N GLN A 80 1.48 19.40 20.40
CA GLN A 80 2.01 20.59 21.06
C GLN A 80 1.86 20.35 22.57
N GLN A 81 2.94 19.95 23.23
CA GLN A 81 3.03 20.02 24.68
C GLN A 81 3.01 21.51 25.00
N GLU A 82 1.82 22.02 25.34
CA GLU A 82 1.71 23.26 26.10
C GLU A 82 2.61 23.06 27.34
N ALA A 83 3.72 23.80 27.38
CA ALA A 83 4.63 23.83 28.52
C ALA A 83 3.86 24.38 29.72
N PHE A 84 3.15 23.49 30.43
CA PHE A 84 2.42 23.79 31.65
C PHE A 84 3.43 24.00 32.79
N GLY A 85 3.87 25.25 32.91
CA GLY A 85 4.40 25.84 34.13
C GLY A 85 5.80 25.40 34.58
N ILE A 86 6.33 26.18 35.55
CA ILE A 86 7.61 26.07 36.28
C ILE A 86 8.73 26.90 35.62
N TRP A 87 9.28 28.00 36.17
CA TRP A 87 9.30 28.59 37.51
C TRP A 87 9.64 30.10 37.42
N LYS A 88 9.20 30.96 38.36
CA LYS A 88 9.69 32.35 38.49
C LYS A 88 10.54 32.50 39.75
N PRO A 89 11.86 32.80 39.67
CA PRO A 89 12.65 33.13 40.85
C PRO A 89 12.22 34.48 41.42
N GLY A 90 11.93 34.49 42.72
CA GLY A 90 11.65 35.70 43.48
C GLY A 90 12.79 36.72 43.32
N LYS A 91 12.42 37.98 43.05
CA LYS A 91 13.35 39.10 43.12
C LYS A 91 13.21 39.76 44.50
N SER A 92 14.39 39.91 45.10
CA SER A 92 14.82 40.57 46.35
C SER A 92 13.88 41.54 47.03
#